data_AF-A0A846EJI0-F1
#
_entry.id   AF-A0A846EJI0-F1
#
_cell.length_a   1.000
_cell.length_b   1.000
_cell.length_c   1.000
_cell.angle_alpha   90.00
_cell.angle_beta   90.00
_cell.angle_gamma   90.00
#
_symmetry.space_group_name_H-M   'P 1'
#
loop_
_entity.id
_entity.type
_entity.pdbx_description
1 polymer ?
#
loop_
_entity_poly.entity_id
_entity_poly.type
_entity_poly.pdbx_seq_one_letter_code
_entity_poly.pdbx_strand_id
1 'polypeptide(L)'
;MTNDIYILIIAAFLDYLIGDPWGWPHPVQVMGMIISTFSQFVFKYFQSPIVQRLAGILLGIILIVGSGLFSWLIVKTTQWVHPLLGIVVESILLASCFALHSLRKAAVDVLQPLTMGKLELARQMLRNYVGRDTENLSETEVLRAVLETVTENATDGVIAPLFYAILGALIPSVGLVPLAFAYKASSTLDSMVGYRSEPYTYLGWFSAKFEDCLTWFPCRLTVMILAILSCKPLYVWQVCSRDAVKDPSPNSGWSECAYAAVLGVQMGGINWYGGVAKHKPLLGDAIHPISSSSIYKALQLTRYSFLLFLGLGTLIIYRTLI
;
A
#
# COMPACT_ATOMS: atom_id res chain seq x y z
N MET A 1 -25.07 -2.31 -7.66
CA MET A 1 -24.57 -1.51 -8.79
C MET A 1 -24.83 -0.01 -8.63
N THR A 2 -26.07 0.53 -8.61
CA THR A 2 -26.25 1.99 -8.35
C THR A 2 -25.78 2.40 -6.95
N ASN A 3 -25.98 1.53 -5.96
CA ASN A 3 -25.47 1.73 -4.60
C ASN A 3 -23.94 1.72 -4.54
N ASP A 4 -23.27 1.01 -5.45
CA ASP A 4 -21.83 0.79 -5.42
C ASP A 4 -21.09 2.10 -5.69
N ILE A 5 -21.63 2.96 -6.58
CA ILE A 5 -21.07 4.30 -6.81
C ILE A 5 -21.15 5.15 -5.54
N TYR A 6 -22.29 5.13 -4.84
CA TYR A 6 -22.43 5.87 -3.57
C TYR A 6 -21.49 5.33 -2.49
N ILE A 7 -21.41 4.00 -2.33
CA ILE A 7 -20.52 3.35 -1.37
C ILE A 7 -19.07 3.72 -1.64
N LEU A 8 -18.63 3.71 -2.90
CA LEU A 8 -17.27 4.05 -3.29
C LEU A 8 -16.92 5.51 -2.96
N ILE A 9 -17.84 6.44 -3.23
CA ILE A 9 -17.67 7.87 -2.90
C ILE A 9 -17.68 8.09 -1.39
N ILE A 10 -18.62 7.46 -0.65
CA ILE A 10 -18.70 7.56 0.81
C ILE A 10 -17.42 7.00 1.44
N ALA A 11 -16.95 5.83 1.00
CA ALA A 11 -15.73 5.21 1.51
C ALA A 11 -14.49 6.09 1.29
N ALA A 12 -14.34 6.67 0.09
CA ALA A 12 -13.26 7.61 -0.21
C ALA A 12 -13.32 8.88 0.65
N PHE A 13 -14.53 9.38 0.94
CA PHE A 13 -14.73 10.53 1.82
C PHE A 13 -14.43 10.22 3.29
N LEU A 14 -14.86 9.04 3.76
CA LEU A 14 -14.57 8.55 5.11
C LEU A 14 -13.06 8.39 5.35
N ASP A 15 -12.33 7.76 4.42
CA ASP A 15 -10.87 7.67 4.51
C ASP A 15 -10.24 9.07 4.54
N TYR A 16 -10.60 9.96 3.61
CA TYR A 16 -9.99 11.30 3.55
C TYR A 16 -10.18 12.13 4.85
N LEU A 17 -11.38 12.09 5.44
CA LEU A 17 -11.71 12.90 6.61
C LEU A 17 -11.28 12.27 7.94
N ILE A 18 -11.54 10.97 8.10
CA ILE A 18 -11.39 10.26 9.38
C ILE A 18 -10.11 9.43 9.37
N GLY A 19 -9.83 8.75 8.26
CA GLY A 19 -8.75 7.77 8.13
C GLY A 19 -8.90 6.66 9.17
N ASP A 20 -7.76 6.26 9.76
CA ASP A 20 -7.68 5.24 10.80
C ASP A 20 -7.25 5.85 12.14
N PRO A 21 -8.19 6.27 13.01
CA PRO A 21 -7.86 6.81 14.32
C PRO A 21 -7.08 5.81 15.18
N TRP A 22 -6.08 6.30 15.91
CA TRP A 22 -5.29 5.47 16.80
C TRP A 22 -6.17 4.83 17.89
N GLY A 23 -6.00 3.53 18.09
CA GLY A 23 -6.75 2.75 19.09
C GLY A 23 -8.12 2.25 18.64
N TRP A 24 -8.57 2.60 17.43
CA TRP A 24 -9.78 2.00 16.87
C TRP A 24 -9.50 0.58 16.36
N PRO A 25 -10.45 -0.35 16.49
CA PRO A 25 -10.30 -1.69 15.94
C PRO A 25 -10.23 -1.59 14.42
N HIS A 26 -9.15 -2.09 13.83
CA HIS A 26 -8.93 -2.04 12.39
C HIS A 26 -8.72 -3.46 11.83
N PRO A 27 -9.34 -3.83 10.68
CA PRO A 27 -9.21 -5.18 10.10
C PRO A 27 -7.77 -5.64 9.92
N VAL A 28 -6.88 -4.74 9.49
CA VAL A 28 -5.44 -5.02 9.33
C VAL A 28 -4.76 -5.39 10.65
N GLN A 29 -5.18 -4.84 11.80
CA GLN A 29 -4.64 -5.22 13.11
C GLN A 29 -5.02 -6.67 13.47
N VAL A 30 -6.25 -7.08 13.14
CA VAL A 30 -6.71 -8.46 13.34
C VAL A 30 -5.94 -9.41 12.42
N MET A 31 -5.78 -9.06 11.15
CA MET A 31 -4.95 -9.81 10.20
C MET A 31 -3.52 -9.96 10.73
N GLY A 32 -2.92 -8.87 11.21
CA GLY A 32 -1.57 -8.87 11.75
C GLY A 32 -1.41 -9.71 13.01
N MET A 33 -2.40 -9.73 13.90
CA MET A 33 -2.41 -10.60 15.07
C MET A 33 -2.42 -12.08 14.67
N ILE A 34 -3.23 -12.46 13.67
CA ILE A 34 -3.29 -13.81 13.14
C ILE A 34 -1.93 -14.20 12.54
N ILE A 35 -1.35 -13.33 11.70
CA ILE A 35 -0.04 -13.54 11.06
C ILE A 35 1.07 -13.71 12.11
N SER A 36 1.11 -12.83 13.12
CA SER A 36 2.12 -12.89 14.18
C SER A 36 2.00 -14.16 15.01
N THR A 37 0.78 -14.52 15.42
CA THR A 37 0.55 -15.71 16.24
C THR A 37 0.91 -16.98 15.47
N PHE A 38 0.50 -17.07 14.21
CA PHE A 38 0.79 -18.21 13.36
C PHE A 38 2.29 -18.32 13.04
N SER A 39 2.95 -17.22 12.68
CA SER A 39 4.39 -17.22 12.37
C SER A 39 5.23 -17.62 13.57
N GLN A 40 4.94 -17.09 14.77
CA GLN A 40 5.62 -17.50 16.01
C GLN A 40 5.42 -18.97 16.33
N PHE A 41 4.20 -19.49 16.14
CA PHE A 41 3.92 -20.92 16.29
C PHE A 41 4.77 -21.75 15.32
N VAL A 42 4.82 -21.37 14.05
CA VAL A 42 5.62 -22.09 13.04
C VAL A 42 7.10 -22.08 13.39
N PHE A 43 7.67 -20.92 13.72
CA PHE A 43 9.08 -20.82 14.08
C PHE A 43 9.45 -21.56 15.37
N LYS A 44 8.51 -21.72 16.30
CA LYS A 44 8.72 -22.47 17.54
C LYS A 44 8.78 -23.99 17.30
N TYR A 45 7.89 -24.53 16.45
CA TYR A 45 7.70 -25.98 16.32
C TYR A 45 8.30 -26.57 15.04
N PHE A 46 8.55 -25.77 14.01
CA PHE A 46 9.00 -26.25 12.70
C PHE A 46 10.23 -25.51 12.21
N GLN A 47 11.37 -26.22 12.20
CA GLN A 47 12.65 -25.71 11.68
C GLN A 47 12.90 -26.11 10.21
N SER A 48 12.08 -26.98 9.64
CA SER A 48 12.25 -27.44 8.25
C SER A 48 11.82 -26.37 7.25
N PRO A 49 12.68 -25.95 6.30
CA PRO A 49 12.34 -24.97 5.26
C PRO A 49 11.11 -25.34 4.43
N ILE A 50 10.92 -26.63 4.14
CA ILE A 50 9.79 -27.13 3.35
C ILE A 50 8.49 -26.94 4.15
N VAL A 51 8.50 -27.27 5.44
CA VAL A 51 7.33 -27.12 6.31
C VAL A 51 6.98 -25.65 6.47
N GLN A 52 7.96 -24.77 6.64
CA GLN A 52 7.74 -23.32 6.70
C GLN A 52 7.13 -22.77 5.41
N ARG A 53 7.59 -23.23 4.22
CA ARG A 53 6.98 -22.83 2.94
C ARG A 53 5.53 -23.28 2.83
N LEU A 54 5.23 -24.54 3.17
CA LEU A 54 3.85 -25.05 3.14
C LEU A 54 2.95 -24.31 4.13
N ALA A 55 3.46 -24.02 5.33
CA ALA A 55 2.76 -23.23 6.33
C ALA A 55 2.50 -21.79 5.85
N GLY A 56 3.45 -21.19 5.14
CA GLY A 56 3.32 -19.87 4.52
C GLY A 56 2.25 -19.83 3.44
N ILE A 57 2.21 -20.84 2.56
CA ILE A 57 1.15 -21.00 1.56
C ILE A 57 -0.21 -21.15 2.23
N LEU A 58 -0.30 -22.02 3.25
CA LEU A 58 -1.54 -22.24 3.98
C LEU A 58 -2.04 -20.95 4.66
N LEU A 59 -1.15 -20.25 5.37
CA LEU A 59 -1.46 -18.95 6.00
C LEU A 59 -1.95 -17.95 4.96
N GLY A 60 -1.23 -17.83 3.84
CA GLY A 60 -1.58 -16.91 2.76
C GLY A 60 -2.97 -17.20 2.18
N ILE A 61 -3.24 -18.44 1.79
CA ILE A 61 -4.53 -18.83 1.23
C ILE A 61 -5.66 -18.60 2.24
N ILE A 62 -5.50 -19.08 3.49
CA ILE A 62 -6.52 -18.92 4.53
C ILE A 62 -6.82 -17.46 4.78
N LEU A 63 -5.81 -16.61 4.92
CA LEU A 63 -6.03 -15.22 5.27
C LEU A 63 -6.60 -14.41 4.11
N ILE A 64 -6.10 -14.63 2.88
CA ILE A 64 -6.55 -13.89 1.69
C ILE A 64 -7.98 -14.29 1.33
N VAL A 65 -8.25 -15.60 1.18
CA VAL A 65 -9.58 -16.10 0.85
C VAL A 65 -10.54 -15.88 2.02
N GLY A 66 -10.09 -16.13 3.25
CA GLY A 66 -10.89 -15.93 4.46
C GLY A 66 -11.32 -14.49 4.65
N SER A 67 -10.43 -13.51 4.43
CA SER A 67 -10.77 -12.08 4.54
C SER A 67 -11.78 -11.64 3.48
N GLY A 68 -11.63 -12.12 2.24
CA GLY A 68 -12.60 -11.87 1.17
C GLY A 68 -13.97 -12.49 1.47
N LEU A 69 -14.01 -13.76 1.87
CA LEU A 69 -15.26 -14.46 2.19
C LEU A 69 -15.95 -13.87 3.43
N PHE A 70 -15.19 -13.54 4.46
CA PHE A 70 -15.72 -12.97 5.69
C PHE A 70 -16.34 -11.59 5.46
N SER A 71 -15.65 -10.72 4.72
CA SER A 71 -16.20 -9.42 4.36
C SER A 71 -17.41 -9.53 3.44
N TRP A 72 -17.41 -10.47 2.48
CA TRP A 72 -18.59 -10.79 1.67
C TRP A 72 -19.79 -11.22 2.54
N LEU A 73 -19.57 -12.11 3.50
CA LEU A 73 -20.62 -12.60 4.40
C LEU A 73 -21.20 -11.47 5.25
N ILE A 74 -20.36 -10.58 5.78
CA ILE A 74 -20.82 -9.40 6.54
C ILE A 74 -21.71 -8.51 5.65
N VAL A 75 -21.25 -8.19 4.44
CA VAL A 75 -22.00 -7.33 3.51
C VAL A 75 -23.34 -7.98 3.14
N LYS A 76 -23.37 -9.27 2.77
CA LYS A 76 -24.61 -9.96 2.42
C LYS A 76 -25.58 -10.08 3.59
N THR A 77 -25.09 -10.39 4.78
CA THR A 77 -25.92 -10.50 5.98
C THR A 77 -26.53 -9.14 6.34
N THR A 78 -25.74 -8.06 6.30
CA THR A 78 -26.23 -6.71 6.65
C THR A 78 -27.19 -6.16 5.60
N GLN A 79 -26.96 -6.43 4.31
CA GLN A 79 -27.90 -6.11 3.23
C GLN A 79 -29.23 -6.87 3.39
N TRP A 80 -29.18 -8.13 3.82
CA TRP A 80 -30.37 -8.94 4.08
C TRP A 80 -31.18 -8.44 5.28
N VAL A 81 -30.51 -7.96 6.33
CA VAL A 81 -31.16 -7.36 7.51
C VAL A 81 -31.81 -6.01 7.18
N HIS A 82 -31.06 -5.08 6.56
CA HIS A 82 -31.60 -3.79 6.14
C HIS A 82 -30.72 -3.15 5.04
N PRO A 83 -31.30 -2.71 3.89
CA PRO A 83 -30.51 -2.17 2.78
C PRO A 83 -29.58 -0.99 3.15
N LEU A 84 -30.08 -0.05 3.97
CA LEU A 84 -29.27 1.08 4.43
C LEU A 84 -28.11 0.66 5.35
N LEU A 85 -28.33 -0.37 6.18
CA LEU A 85 -27.28 -0.90 7.04
C LEU A 85 -26.17 -1.54 6.20
N GLY A 86 -26.56 -2.28 5.15
CA GLY A 86 -25.63 -2.79 4.14
C GLY A 86 -24.75 -1.70 3.53
N ILE A 87 -25.34 -0.57 3.09
CA ILE A 87 -24.59 0.57 2.52
C ILE A 87 -23.59 1.14 3.54
N VAL A 88 -24.01 1.35 4.79
CA VAL A 88 -23.14 1.92 5.84
C VAL A 88 -21.98 0.99 6.15
N VAL A 89 -22.26 -0.29 6.39
CA VAL A 89 -21.23 -1.29 6.73
C VAL A 89 -20.26 -1.50 5.57
N GLU A 90 -20.77 -1.61 4.34
CA GLU A 90 -19.95 -1.78 3.14
C GLU A 90 -19.03 -0.56 2.92
N SER A 91 -19.53 0.66 3.17
CA SER A 91 -18.73 1.89 3.07
C SER A 91 -17.62 1.96 4.12
N ILE A 92 -17.90 1.57 5.37
CA ILE A 92 -16.90 1.54 6.45
C ILE A 92 -15.83 0.49 6.18
N LEU A 93 -16.24 -0.71 5.78
CA LEU A 93 -15.30 -1.77 5.41
C LEU A 93 -14.42 -1.30 4.25
N LEU A 94 -15.00 -0.76 3.18
CA LEU A 94 -14.23 -0.29 2.05
C LEU A 94 -13.28 0.86 2.42
N ALA A 95 -13.72 1.80 3.26
CA ALA A 95 -12.87 2.89 3.74
C ALA A 95 -11.62 2.35 4.46
N SER A 96 -11.76 1.32 5.30
CA SER A 96 -10.64 0.68 6.01
C SER A 96 -9.61 -0.03 5.11
N CYS A 97 -9.90 -0.17 3.81
CA CYS A 97 -8.94 -0.68 2.83
C CYS A 97 -8.08 0.42 2.21
N PHE A 98 -8.52 1.68 2.25
CA PHE A 98 -7.79 2.82 1.73
C PHE A 98 -6.90 3.42 2.82
N ALA A 99 -5.71 3.88 2.42
CA ALA A 99 -4.73 4.45 3.35
C ALA A 99 -4.35 5.90 2.99
N LEU A 100 -5.20 6.65 2.29
CA LEU A 100 -4.81 7.98 1.78
C LEU A 100 -4.56 8.95 2.93
N HIS A 101 -5.43 8.95 3.94
CA HIS A 101 -5.27 9.80 5.12
C HIS A 101 -4.10 9.33 5.99
N SER A 102 -4.04 8.03 6.27
CA SER A 102 -2.99 7.43 7.10
C SER A 102 -1.59 7.65 6.50
N LEU A 103 -1.45 7.58 5.16
CA LEU A 103 -0.19 7.86 4.46
C LEU A 103 0.23 9.33 4.58
N ARG A 104 -0.72 10.26 4.41
CA ARG A 104 -0.45 11.70 4.61
C ARG A 104 -0.02 11.98 6.05
N LYS A 105 -0.72 11.38 7.02
CA LYS A 105 -0.42 11.55 8.44
C LYS A 105 0.98 11.04 8.77
N ALA A 106 1.34 9.83 8.31
CA ALA A 106 2.67 9.27 8.49
C ALA A 106 3.79 10.18 7.98
N ALA A 107 3.62 10.77 6.79
CA ALA A 107 4.59 11.73 6.27
C ALA A 107 4.67 13.02 7.12
N VAL A 108 3.52 13.59 7.50
CA VAL A 108 3.46 14.84 8.29
C VAL A 108 4.03 14.65 9.70
N ASP A 109 3.78 13.51 10.33
CA ASP A 109 4.28 13.18 11.68
C ASP A 109 5.83 13.20 11.73
N VAL A 110 6.51 12.89 10.62
CA VAL A 110 7.97 12.99 10.49
C VAL A 110 8.42 14.38 10.03
N LEU A 111 7.72 14.98 9.06
CA LEU A 111 8.09 16.29 8.50
C LEU A 111 7.97 17.43 9.51
N GLN A 112 6.96 17.41 10.37
CA GLN A 112 6.73 18.51 11.31
C GLN A 112 7.91 18.68 12.29
N PRO A 113 8.40 17.65 13.00
CA PRO A 113 9.63 17.75 13.78
C PRO A 113 10.86 18.22 12.98
N LEU A 114 11.04 17.74 11.74
CA LEU A 114 12.15 18.17 10.88
C LEU A 114 12.11 19.68 10.61
N THR A 115 10.95 20.23 10.25
CA THR A 115 10.81 21.68 10.00
C THR A 115 11.08 22.53 11.24
N MET A 116 10.99 21.95 12.44
CA MET A 116 11.33 22.60 13.71
C MET A 116 12.80 22.38 14.13
N GLY A 117 13.64 21.78 13.27
CA GLY A 117 15.03 21.46 13.57
C GLY A 117 15.21 20.30 14.56
N LYS A 118 14.16 19.49 14.81
CA LYS A 118 14.17 18.39 15.78
C LYS A 118 14.43 17.04 15.08
N LEU A 119 15.66 16.86 14.57
CA LEU A 119 16.05 15.67 13.81
C LEU A 119 15.86 14.37 14.59
N GLU A 120 16.24 14.33 15.88
CA GLU A 120 16.10 13.10 16.68
C GLU A 120 14.63 12.69 16.87
N LEU A 121 13.75 13.67 17.10
CA LEU A 121 12.32 13.40 17.18
C LEU A 121 11.78 12.89 15.84
N ALA A 122 12.25 13.45 14.71
CA ALA A 122 11.87 12.96 13.39
C ALA A 122 12.31 11.51 13.14
N ARG A 123 13.53 11.13 13.54
CA ARG A 123 14.02 9.74 13.45
C ARG A 123 13.21 8.77 14.30
N GLN A 124 12.83 9.21 15.50
CA GLN A 124 11.95 8.44 16.38
C GLN A 124 10.56 8.23 15.76
N MET A 125 9.96 9.28 15.19
CA MET A 125 8.68 9.16 14.51
C MET A 125 8.77 8.29 13.25
N LEU A 126 9.85 8.45 12.46
CA LEU A 126 10.07 7.68 11.24
C LEU A 126 10.11 6.18 11.50
N ARG A 127 10.67 5.74 12.63
CA ARG A 127 10.75 4.32 13.03
C ARG A 127 9.40 3.61 13.05
N ASN A 128 8.30 4.35 13.24
CA ASN A 128 6.95 3.78 13.24
C ASN A 128 6.45 3.43 11.83
N TYR A 129 7.10 3.92 10.77
CA TYR A 129 6.63 3.80 9.39
C TYR A 129 7.61 3.08 8.46
N VAL A 130 8.82 2.76 8.93
CA VAL A 130 9.85 2.08 8.12
C VAL A 130 10.44 0.90 8.88
N GLY A 131 10.80 -0.15 8.15
CA GLY A 131 11.53 -1.30 8.70
C GLY A 131 13.04 -1.12 8.78
N ARG A 132 13.59 0.02 8.31
CA ARG A 132 15.03 0.31 8.29
C ARG A 132 15.47 1.00 9.58
N ASP A 133 16.75 0.90 9.91
CA ASP A 133 17.33 1.60 11.06
C ASP A 133 17.29 3.13 10.82
N THR A 134 16.79 3.89 11.80
CA THR A 134 16.57 5.35 11.66
C THR A 134 17.54 6.21 12.48
N GLU A 135 18.22 5.61 13.46
CA GLU A 135 18.98 6.30 14.51
C GLU A 135 20.10 7.20 13.96
N ASN A 136 20.76 6.76 12.88
CA ASN A 136 21.92 7.45 12.31
C ASN A 136 21.61 8.20 10.99
N LEU A 137 20.34 8.32 10.59
CA LEU A 137 19.98 8.93 9.31
C LEU A 137 20.20 10.45 9.32
N SER A 138 20.95 10.98 8.37
CA SER A 138 20.99 12.42 8.10
C SER A 138 19.60 12.97 7.75
N GLU A 139 19.39 14.28 7.85
CA GLU A 139 18.11 14.92 7.45
C GLU A 139 17.70 14.55 6.02
N THR A 140 18.66 14.53 5.09
CA THR A 140 18.42 14.11 3.70
C THR A 140 17.99 12.65 3.58
N GLU A 141 18.52 11.77 4.43
CA GLU A 141 18.12 10.36 4.43
C GLU A 141 16.76 10.14 5.10
N VAL A 142 16.40 10.95 6.11
CA VAL A 142 15.04 10.96 6.68
C VAL A 142 14.03 11.40 5.61
N LEU A 143 14.31 12.49 4.90
CA LEU A 143 13.46 12.97 3.79
C LEU A 143 13.34 11.93 2.67
N ARG A 144 14.45 11.28 2.30
CA ARG A 144 14.44 10.17 1.33
C ARG A 144 13.58 9.02 1.83
N ALA A 145 13.73 8.60 3.08
CA ALA A 145 12.96 7.50 3.64
C ALA A 145 11.45 7.80 3.66
N VAL A 146 11.06 9.02 4.02
CA VAL A 146 9.65 9.45 3.96
C VAL A 146 9.13 9.43 2.53
N LEU A 147 9.90 9.94 1.55
CA LEU A 147 9.47 9.94 0.16
C LEU A 147 9.34 8.51 -0.40
N GLU A 148 10.31 7.63 -0.12
CA GLU A 148 10.24 6.21 -0.50
C GLU A 148 8.97 5.56 0.09
N THR A 149 8.70 5.76 1.39
CA THR A 149 7.46 5.26 2.03
C THR A 149 6.19 5.79 1.36
N VAL A 150 6.12 7.10 1.06
CA VAL A 150 4.96 7.70 0.39
C VAL A 150 4.75 7.12 -1.00
N THR A 151 5.82 6.99 -1.78
CA THR A 151 5.73 6.61 -3.19
C THR A 151 5.51 5.12 -3.40
N GLU A 152 6.02 4.27 -2.50
CA GLU A 152 5.72 2.84 -2.43
C GLU A 152 4.25 2.61 -2.05
N ASN A 153 3.82 3.15 -0.89
CA ASN A 153 2.46 2.96 -0.38
C ASN A 153 1.38 3.72 -1.15
N ALA A 154 1.74 4.65 -2.04
CA ALA A 154 0.78 5.22 -2.97
C ALA A 154 0.15 4.15 -3.88
N THR A 155 0.90 3.11 -4.26
CA THR A 155 0.33 2.00 -5.02
C THR A 155 -0.36 1.01 -4.08
N ASP A 156 0.39 0.46 -3.12
CA ASP A 156 -0.05 -0.69 -2.30
C ASP A 156 -1.14 -0.31 -1.29
N GLY A 157 -1.01 0.90 -0.75
CA GLY A 157 -1.87 1.47 0.27
C GLY A 157 -3.18 2.03 -0.29
N VAL A 158 -3.15 2.56 -1.51
CA VAL A 158 -4.17 3.51 -2.01
C VAL A 158 -4.75 3.08 -3.35
N ILE A 159 -3.93 2.95 -4.41
CA ILE A 159 -4.45 2.67 -5.75
C ILE A 159 -4.86 1.20 -5.93
N ALA A 160 -4.09 0.24 -5.42
CA ALA A 160 -4.38 -1.17 -5.58
C ALA A 160 -5.65 -1.62 -4.84
N PRO A 161 -5.93 -1.20 -3.59
CA PRO A 161 -7.22 -1.49 -2.95
C PRO A 161 -8.41 -0.91 -3.73
N LEU A 162 -8.27 0.31 -4.28
CA LEU A 162 -9.29 0.92 -5.13
C LEU A 162 -9.50 0.14 -6.44
N PHE A 163 -8.42 -0.35 -7.05
CA PHE A 163 -8.48 -1.20 -8.24
C PHE A 163 -9.28 -2.47 -7.96
N TYR A 164 -8.95 -3.18 -6.88
CA TYR A 164 -9.65 -4.41 -6.53
C TYR A 164 -11.10 -4.16 -6.11
N ALA A 165 -11.40 -3.02 -5.50
CA ALA A 165 -12.77 -2.62 -5.21
C ALA A 165 -13.59 -2.46 -6.49
N ILE A 166 -13.08 -1.68 -7.45
CA ILE A 166 -13.74 -1.49 -8.75
C ILE A 166 -13.89 -2.83 -9.47
N LEU A 167 -12.83 -3.66 -9.52
CA LEU A 167 -12.89 -4.98 -10.14
C LEU A 167 -13.97 -5.87 -9.51
N GLY A 168 -14.10 -5.83 -8.17
CA GLY A 168 -15.13 -6.55 -7.44
C GLY A 168 -16.54 -6.08 -7.79
N ALA A 169 -16.76 -4.77 -7.92
CA ALA A 169 -18.04 -4.20 -8.36
C ALA A 169 -18.44 -4.63 -9.78
N LEU A 170 -17.48 -4.89 -10.67
CA LEU A 170 -17.76 -5.40 -12.01
C LEU A 170 -18.20 -6.86 -12.02
N ILE A 171 -18.06 -7.58 -10.91
CA ILE A 171 -18.50 -8.97 -10.74
C ILE A 171 -19.72 -8.98 -9.79
N PRO A 172 -20.97 -9.07 -10.29
CA PRO A 172 -22.17 -8.85 -9.48
C PRO A 172 -22.31 -9.74 -8.24
N SER A 173 -21.76 -10.96 -8.26
CA SER A 173 -21.78 -11.88 -7.13
C SER A 173 -20.81 -11.51 -6.00
N VAL A 174 -19.79 -10.68 -6.31
CA VAL A 174 -18.69 -10.33 -5.40
C VAL A 174 -18.95 -8.98 -4.73
N GLY A 175 -19.14 -7.91 -5.50
CA GLY A 175 -19.28 -6.55 -4.98
C GLY A 175 -17.95 -5.88 -4.61
N LEU A 176 -18.00 -4.67 -4.05
CA LEU A 176 -16.82 -3.80 -3.87
C LEU A 176 -15.80 -4.35 -2.85
N VAL A 177 -16.29 -4.77 -1.68
CA VAL A 177 -15.42 -5.02 -0.51
C VAL A 177 -14.58 -6.30 -0.61
N PRO A 178 -15.08 -7.46 -1.09
CA PRO A 178 -14.37 -8.72 -0.89
C PRO A 178 -12.99 -8.80 -1.55
N LEU A 179 -12.86 -8.32 -2.80
CA LEU A 179 -11.55 -8.31 -3.46
C LEU A 179 -10.60 -7.28 -2.86
N ALA A 180 -11.10 -6.12 -2.43
CA ALA A 180 -10.29 -5.13 -1.73
C ALA A 180 -9.75 -5.69 -0.40
N PHE A 181 -10.58 -6.41 0.37
CA PHE A 181 -10.16 -7.09 1.61
C PHE A 181 -9.16 -8.22 1.37
N ALA A 182 -9.39 -9.05 0.35
CA ALA A 182 -8.48 -10.12 -0.03
C ALA A 182 -7.10 -9.55 -0.43
N TYR A 183 -7.10 -8.48 -1.23
CA TYR A 183 -5.88 -7.75 -1.57
C TYR A 183 -5.21 -7.18 -0.32
N LYS A 184 -5.97 -6.55 0.58
CA LYS A 184 -5.41 -5.95 1.79
C LYS A 184 -4.81 -6.97 2.74
N ALA A 185 -5.38 -8.17 2.82
CA ALA A 185 -4.78 -9.31 3.50
C ALA A 185 -3.46 -9.74 2.84
N SER A 186 -3.38 -9.77 1.52
CA SER A 186 -2.13 -10.06 0.78
C SER A 186 -1.04 -9.01 1.05
N SER A 187 -1.38 -7.73 0.96
CA SER A 187 -0.47 -6.61 1.26
C SER A 187 -0.01 -6.63 2.72
N THR A 188 -0.90 -6.95 3.65
CA THR A 188 -0.55 -7.10 5.08
C THR A 188 0.42 -8.28 5.30
N LEU A 189 0.19 -9.42 4.64
CA LEU A 189 1.10 -10.56 4.69
C LEU A 189 2.49 -10.22 4.18
N ASP A 190 2.60 -9.54 3.03
CA ASP A 190 3.89 -9.13 2.50
C ASP A 190 4.62 -8.17 3.45
N SER A 191 3.92 -7.14 3.96
CA SER A 191 4.52 -6.18 4.88
C SER A 191 5.01 -6.77 6.21
N MET A 192 4.44 -7.89 6.66
CA MET A 192 4.78 -8.50 7.96
C MET A 192 5.73 -9.69 7.86
N VAL A 193 5.61 -10.50 6.81
CA VAL A 193 6.40 -11.73 6.66
C VAL A 193 7.07 -11.85 5.30
N GLY A 194 6.84 -10.98 4.32
CA GLY A 194 7.39 -11.07 2.95
C GLY A 194 8.91 -10.85 2.81
N TYR A 195 9.67 -10.84 3.90
CA TYR A 195 11.10 -10.55 3.88
C TYR A 195 11.94 -11.71 3.33
N ARG A 196 12.96 -11.38 2.54
CA ARG A 196 13.96 -12.35 2.02
C ARG A 196 15.09 -12.66 3.02
N SER A 197 14.88 -12.38 4.29
CA SER A 197 15.86 -12.56 5.37
C SER A 197 15.25 -13.38 6.50
N GLU A 198 16.12 -14.02 7.29
CA GLU A 198 15.70 -14.75 8.48
C GLU A 198 14.91 -13.85 9.45
N PRO A 199 13.89 -14.37 10.14
CA PRO A 199 13.39 -15.76 10.10
C PRO A 199 12.38 -16.04 8.96
N TYR A 200 12.07 -15.04 8.13
CA TYR A 200 10.92 -15.11 7.23
C TYR A 200 11.22 -15.68 5.84
N THR A 201 12.49 -15.94 5.53
CA THR A 201 12.98 -16.41 4.22
C THR A 201 12.10 -17.47 3.55
N TYR A 202 11.60 -18.44 4.32
CA TYR A 202 10.80 -19.56 3.83
C TYR A 202 9.29 -19.35 4.04
N LEU A 203 8.88 -18.89 5.23
CA LEU A 203 7.47 -18.67 5.57
C LEU A 203 6.83 -17.58 4.70
N GLY A 204 7.57 -16.51 4.44
CA GLY A 204 7.14 -15.33 3.69
C GLY A 204 7.17 -15.44 2.18
N TRP A 205 7.75 -16.52 1.65
CA TRP A 205 8.03 -16.62 0.21
C TRP A 205 6.76 -16.53 -0.64
N PHE A 206 5.68 -17.20 -0.20
CA PHE A 206 4.41 -17.19 -0.93
C PHE A 206 3.77 -15.81 -0.90
N SER A 207 3.70 -15.16 0.26
CA SER A 207 3.07 -13.85 0.40
C SER A 207 3.77 -12.80 -0.46
N ALA A 208 5.10 -12.75 -0.44
CA ALA A 208 5.87 -11.80 -1.24
C ALA A 208 5.63 -11.99 -2.74
N LYS A 209 5.65 -13.24 -3.22
CA LYS A 209 5.42 -13.52 -4.65
C LYS A 209 3.98 -13.29 -5.09
N PHE A 210 3.02 -13.58 -4.23
CA PHE A 210 1.61 -13.44 -4.54
C PHE A 210 1.20 -11.96 -4.54
N GLU A 211 1.64 -11.19 -3.54
CA GLU A 211 1.45 -9.74 -3.50
C GLU A 211 2.07 -9.08 -4.73
N ASP A 212 3.33 -9.41 -5.05
CA ASP A 212 4.04 -8.89 -6.23
C ASP A 212 3.18 -9.06 -7.50
N CYS A 213 2.52 -10.21 -7.64
CA CYS A 213 1.65 -10.52 -8.77
C CYS A 213 0.35 -9.70 -8.78
N LEU A 214 -0.31 -9.58 -7.62
CA LEU A 214 -1.55 -8.80 -7.49
C LEU A 214 -1.31 -7.30 -7.74
N THR A 215 -0.20 -6.77 -7.23
CA THR A 215 0.13 -5.35 -7.31
C THR A 215 0.72 -4.95 -8.66
N TRP A 216 1.17 -5.92 -9.47
CA TRP A 216 1.80 -5.65 -10.76
C TRP A 216 0.95 -4.76 -11.69
N PHE A 217 -0.32 -5.13 -11.91
CA PHE A 217 -1.18 -4.37 -12.81
C PHE A 217 -1.60 -3.00 -12.22
N PRO A 218 -2.08 -2.90 -10.97
CA PRO A 218 -2.32 -1.61 -10.30
C PRO A 218 -1.10 -0.67 -10.30
N CYS A 219 0.10 -1.21 -10.10
CA CYS A 219 1.34 -0.45 -10.14
C CYS A 219 1.55 0.20 -11.52
N ARG A 220 1.42 -0.56 -12.61
CA ARG A 220 1.59 -0.01 -13.97
C ARG A 220 0.52 1.01 -14.33
N LEU A 221 -0.71 0.82 -13.86
CA LEU A 221 -1.75 1.86 -13.97
C LEU A 221 -1.36 3.14 -13.22
N THR A 222 -0.82 3.01 -12.01
CA THR A 222 -0.35 4.16 -11.21
C THR A 222 0.75 4.92 -11.95
N VAL A 223 1.75 4.20 -12.49
CA VAL A 223 2.82 4.80 -13.31
C VAL A 223 2.26 5.54 -14.52
N MET A 224 1.30 4.94 -15.23
CA MET A 224 0.66 5.57 -16.40
C MET A 224 -0.10 6.85 -16.02
N ILE A 225 -0.83 6.84 -14.90
CA ILE A 225 -1.55 8.02 -14.42
C ILE A 225 -0.57 9.13 -14.05
N LEU A 226 0.50 8.83 -13.31
CA LEU A 226 1.54 9.80 -12.97
C LEU A 226 2.25 10.34 -14.21
N ALA A 227 2.52 9.49 -15.19
CA ALA A 227 3.09 9.86 -16.48
C ALA A 227 2.21 10.88 -17.21
N ILE A 228 0.89 10.69 -17.21
CA ILE A 228 -0.08 11.63 -17.79
C ILE A 228 -0.14 12.93 -16.98
N LEU A 229 -0.27 12.85 -15.66
CA LEU A 229 -0.34 14.02 -14.76
C LEU A 229 0.92 14.89 -14.82
N SER A 230 2.07 14.30 -15.16
CA SER A 230 3.34 15.02 -15.34
C SER A 230 3.42 15.85 -16.64
N CYS A 231 2.49 15.64 -17.58
CA CYS A 231 2.54 16.13 -18.95
C CYS A 231 3.81 15.71 -19.72
N LYS A 232 4.54 14.70 -19.23
CA LYS A 232 5.79 14.17 -19.83
C LYS A 232 5.81 12.64 -19.84
N PRO A 233 4.80 11.97 -20.44
CA PRO A 233 4.64 10.53 -20.30
C PRO A 233 5.81 9.71 -20.86
N LEU A 234 6.39 10.14 -21.99
CA LEU A 234 7.55 9.47 -22.58
C LEU A 234 8.78 9.55 -21.68
N TYR A 235 9.02 10.69 -21.04
CA TYR A 235 10.14 10.86 -20.12
C TYR A 235 10.00 9.95 -18.90
N VAL A 236 8.82 9.94 -18.25
CA VAL A 236 8.56 9.07 -17.10
C VAL A 236 8.77 7.60 -17.48
N TRP A 237 8.23 7.17 -18.62
CA TRP A 237 8.40 5.79 -19.08
C TRP A 237 9.86 5.43 -19.38
N GLN A 238 10.63 6.33 -19.99
CA GLN A 238 12.05 6.14 -20.25
C GLN A 238 12.85 5.96 -18.96
N VAL A 239 12.61 6.82 -17.95
CA VAL A 239 13.31 6.74 -16.65
C VAL A 239 12.91 5.46 -15.90
N CYS A 240 11.63 5.12 -15.85
CA CYS A 240 11.17 3.85 -15.25
C CYS A 240 11.80 2.64 -15.95
N SER A 241 11.82 2.60 -17.29
CA SER A 241 12.41 1.49 -18.03
C SER A 241 13.93 1.35 -17.80
N ARG A 242 14.61 2.48 -17.55
CA ARG A 242 16.05 2.54 -17.26
C ARG A 242 16.38 2.06 -15.85
N ASP A 243 15.60 2.46 -14.85
CA ASP A 243 15.98 2.31 -13.44
C ASP A 243 15.09 1.35 -12.65
N ALA A 244 13.77 1.40 -12.86
CA ALA A 244 12.82 0.63 -12.05
C ALA A 244 13.05 -0.89 -12.17
N VAL A 245 13.49 -1.35 -13.35
CA VAL A 245 13.79 -2.78 -13.62
C VAL A 245 14.97 -3.32 -12.83
N LYS A 246 15.78 -2.44 -12.21
CA LYS A 246 16.91 -2.82 -11.37
C LYS A 246 16.48 -3.17 -9.94
N ASP A 247 15.28 -2.74 -9.52
CA ASP A 247 14.78 -3.04 -8.19
C ASP A 247 14.36 -4.52 -8.07
N PRO A 248 14.71 -5.21 -6.97
CA PRO A 248 14.27 -6.58 -6.74
C PRO A 248 12.75 -6.76 -6.66
N SER A 249 12.00 -5.70 -6.32
CA SER A 249 10.54 -5.66 -6.40
C SER A 249 10.11 -5.24 -7.81
N PRO A 250 9.21 -6.00 -8.46
CA PRO A 250 8.64 -5.62 -9.75
C PRO A 250 7.74 -4.38 -9.68
N ASN A 251 7.36 -3.95 -8.46
CA ASN A 251 6.34 -2.93 -8.21
C ASN A 251 6.93 -1.68 -7.57
N SER A 252 7.63 -1.81 -6.43
CA SER A 252 8.11 -0.64 -5.68
C SER A 252 9.07 0.19 -6.55
N GLY A 253 10.00 -0.47 -7.26
CA GLY A 253 10.91 0.20 -8.19
C GLY A 253 10.20 1.02 -9.26
N TRP A 254 9.06 0.55 -9.77
CA TRP A 254 8.28 1.27 -10.78
C TRP A 254 7.49 2.43 -10.18
N SER A 255 6.85 2.22 -9.03
CA SER A 255 6.11 3.26 -8.33
C SER A 255 7.04 4.39 -7.87
N GLU A 256 8.09 4.07 -7.11
CA GLU A 256 9.10 5.01 -6.62
C GLU A 256 9.74 5.78 -7.79
N CYS A 257 10.16 5.08 -8.84
CA CYS A 257 10.82 5.71 -9.99
C CYS A 257 9.90 6.67 -10.76
N ALA A 258 8.60 6.37 -10.88
CA ALA A 258 7.65 7.28 -11.52
C ALA A 258 7.54 8.61 -10.75
N TYR A 259 7.41 8.57 -9.42
CA TYR A 259 7.42 9.80 -8.63
C TYR A 259 8.77 10.52 -8.71
N ALA A 260 9.89 9.79 -8.65
CA ALA A 260 11.23 10.35 -8.80
C ALA A 260 11.38 11.13 -10.12
N ALA A 261 10.93 10.55 -11.23
CA ALA A 261 10.95 11.17 -12.55
C ALA A 261 10.06 12.43 -12.62
N VAL A 262 8.85 12.38 -12.07
CA VAL A 262 7.93 13.54 -12.07
C VAL A 262 8.46 14.69 -11.21
N LEU A 263 9.08 14.37 -10.07
CA LEU A 263 9.58 15.37 -9.12
C LEU A 263 11.00 15.85 -9.44
N GLY A 264 11.73 15.17 -10.32
CA GLY A 264 13.13 15.47 -10.63
C GLY A 264 14.07 15.20 -9.45
N VAL A 265 13.82 14.13 -8.69
CA VAL A 265 14.62 13.71 -7.54
C VAL A 265 15.14 12.30 -7.75
N GLN A 266 16.09 11.86 -6.92
CA GLN A 266 16.61 10.49 -6.93
C GLN A 266 16.42 9.82 -5.57
N MET A 267 15.88 8.60 -5.59
CA MET A 267 15.70 7.74 -4.41
C MET A 267 16.60 6.51 -4.49
N GLY A 268 16.59 5.66 -3.46
CA GLY A 268 17.45 4.49 -3.35
C GLY A 268 18.80 4.78 -2.71
N GLY A 269 19.76 3.88 -2.89
CA GLY A 269 21.07 3.94 -2.23
C GLY A 269 21.14 3.01 -1.00
N ILE A 270 21.98 3.38 -0.02
CA ILE A 270 22.25 2.53 1.14
C ILE A 270 21.14 2.68 2.18
N ASN A 271 20.62 1.56 2.65
CA ASN A 271 19.71 1.46 3.79
C ASN A 271 20.30 0.47 4.80
N TRP A 272 20.06 0.68 6.09
CA TRP A 272 20.55 -0.19 7.16
C TRP A 272 19.37 -0.95 7.77
N TYR A 273 19.55 -2.24 8.04
CA TYR A 273 18.56 -3.10 8.69
C TYR A 273 19.24 -3.94 9.76
N GLY A 274 18.97 -3.67 11.03
CA GLY A 274 19.64 -4.37 12.14
C GLY A 274 21.16 -4.25 12.08
N GLY A 275 21.69 -3.11 11.63
CA GLY A 275 23.12 -2.86 11.46
C GLY A 275 23.73 -3.42 10.17
N VAL A 276 22.93 -4.06 9.28
CA VAL A 276 23.41 -4.59 8.00
C VAL A 276 23.09 -3.63 6.86
N ALA A 277 24.12 -3.21 6.11
CA ALA A 277 23.96 -2.36 4.94
C ALA A 277 23.33 -3.14 3.77
N LYS A 278 22.28 -2.58 3.17
CA LYS A 278 21.60 -3.08 1.98
C LYS A 278 21.57 -1.99 0.91
N HIS A 279 22.11 -2.31 -0.26
CA HIS A 279 22.13 -1.40 -1.40
C HIS A 279 20.84 -1.56 -2.22
N LYS A 280 19.99 -0.53 -2.26
CA LYS A 280 18.92 -0.40 -3.26
C LYS A 280 19.47 0.30 -4.51
N PRO A 281 18.98 -0.04 -5.72
CA PRO A 281 19.33 0.70 -6.92
C PRO A 281 18.92 2.17 -6.80
N LEU A 282 19.63 3.05 -7.48
CA LEU A 282 19.23 4.46 -7.59
C LEU A 282 18.09 4.57 -8.60
N LEU A 283 17.03 5.28 -8.22
CA LEU A 283 15.81 5.45 -9.02
C LEU A 283 15.60 6.93 -9.35
N GLY A 284 15.61 7.27 -10.64
CA GLY A 284 15.42 8.65 -11.11
C GLY A 284 16.72 9.45 -11.22
N ASP A 285 16.58 10.74 -11.56
CA ASP A 285 17.69 11.67 -11.78
C ASP A 285 17.77 12.70 -10.63
N ALA A 286 18.96 12.94 -10.09
CA ALA A 286 19.18 13.88 -8.99
C ALA A 286 19.22 15.36 -9.45
N ILE A 287 18.17 15.81 -10.13
CA ILE A 287 18.06 17.20 -10.65
C ILE A 287 17.87 18.19 -9.49
N HIS A 288 17.08 17.79 -8.49
CA HIS A 288 16.79 18.54 -7.28
C HIS A 288 17.02 17.67 -6.03
N PRO A 289 17.44 18.27 -4.90
CA PRO A 289 17.47 17.56 -3.63
C PRO A 289 16.05 17.22 -3.17
N ILE A 290 15.89 16.09 -2.48
CA ILE A 290 14.63 15.76 -1.82
C ILE A 290 14.38 16.79 -0.71
N SER A 291 13.19 17.37 -0.70
CA SER A 291 12.76 18.36 0.28
C SER A 291 11.37 18.01 0.80
N SER A 292 10.97 18.65 1.91
CA SER A 292 9.59 18.59 2.41
C SER A 292 8.57 18.98 1.33
N SER A 293 8.89 19.97 0.47
CA SER A 293 8.04 20.35 -0.66
C SER A 293 7.87 19.20 -1.67
N SER A 294 8.94 18.47 -1.96
CA SER A 294 8.89 17.29 -2.85
C SER A 294 7.94 16.22 -2.30
N ILE A 295 7.95 15.97 -0.99
CA ILE A 295 7.07 15.01 -0.33
C ILE A 295 5.60 15.48 -0.34
N TYR A 296 5.34 16.75 -0.06
CA TYR A 296 3.97 17.29 -0.19
C TYR A 296 3.45 17.21 -1.63
N LYS A 297 4.30 17.45 -2.63
CA LYS A 297 3.95 17.25 -4.04
C LYS A 297 3.68 15.78 -4.36
N ALA A 298 4.45 14.84 -3.80
CA ALA A 298 4.19 13.41 -3.95
C ALA A 298 2.81 13.05 -3.40
N LEU A 299 2.46 13.48 -2.18
CA LEU A 299 1.13 13.28 -1.58
C LEU A 299 0.01 13.90 -2.43
N GLN A 300 0.24 15.07 -3.01
CA GLN A 300 -0.71 15.73 -3.92
C GLN A 300 -0.91 14.92 -5.20
N LEU A 301 0.17 14.42 -5.80
CA LEU A 301 0.12 13.52 -6.96
C LEU A 301 -0.64 12.23 -6.62
N THR A 302 -0.38 11.61 -5.46
CA THR A 302 -1.11 10.43 -4.98
C THR A 302 -2.61 10.73 -4.89
N ARG A 303 -2.99 11.87 -4.30
CA ARG A 303 -4.40 12.30 -4.22
C ARG A 303 -5.02 12.48 -5.61
N TYR A 304 -4.33 13.13 -6.54
CA TYR A 304 -4.85 13.32 -7.90
C TYR A 304 -4.97 12.00 -8.66
N SER A 305 -4.00 11.10 -8.52
CA SER A 305 -4.07 9.75 -9.08
C SER A 305 -5.26 8.98 -8.53
N PHE A 306 -5.49 9.03 -7.20
CA PHE A 306 -6.64 8.39 -6.57
C PHE A 306 -7.96 8.97 -7.08
N LEU A 307 -8.11 10.30 -7.12
CA LEU A 307 -9.34 10.95 -7.59
C LEU A 307 -9.62 10.67 -9.07
N LEU A 308 -8.60 10.69 -9.92
CA LEU A 308 -8.74 10.34 -11.34
C LEU A 308 -9.16 8.88 -11.50
N PHE A 309 -8.54 7.98 -10.74
CA PHE A 309 -8.86 6.56 -10.80
C PHE A 309 -10.25 6.25 -10.24
N LEU A 310 -10.66 6.93 -9.16
CA LEU A 310 -12.01 6.89 -8.61
C LEU A 310 -13.04 7.39 -9.63
N GLY A 311 -12.76 8.50 -10.31
CA GLY A 311 -13.62 9.06 -11.37
C GLY A 311 -13.77 8.10 -12.56
N LEU A 312 -12.68 7.46 -13.01
CA LEU A 312 -12.75 6.45 -14.05
C LEU A 312 -13.52 5.20 -13.59
N GLY A 313 -13.28 4.73 -12.36
CA GLY A 313 -13.98 3.59 -11.79
C GLY A 313 -15.49 3.80 -11.69
N THR A 314 -15.91 4.97 -11.19
CA THR A 314 -17.33 5.33 -11.12
C THR A 314 -17.98 5.42 -12.50
N LEU A 315 -17.27 5.95 -13.51
CA LEU A 315 -17.75 5.97 -14.90
C LEU A 315 -17.91 4.57 -15.48
N ILE A 316 -16.95 3.67 -15.22
CA ILE A 316 -17.00 2.27 -15.69
C ILE A 316 -18.18 1.54 -15.06
N ILE A 317 -18.35 1.66 -13.73
CA ILE A 317 -19.49 1.05 -13.01
C ILE A 317 -20.83 1.65 -13.49
N TYR A 318 -20.87 2.95 -13.80
CA TYR A 318 -22.06 3.59 -14.35
C TYR A 318 -22.40 3.08 -15.75
N ARG A 319 -21.40 2.82 -16.60
CA ARG A 319 -21.65 2.29 -17.95
C ARG A 319 -22.11 0.85 -17.95
N THR A 320 -21.69 0.03 -17.00
CA THR A 320 -22.18 -1.36 -16.88
C THR A 320 -23.60 -1.46 -16.32
N LEU A 321 -24.15 -0.35 -15.83
CA LEU A 321 -25.54 -0.23 -15.38
C LEU A 321 -26.54 0.07 -16.50
N ILE A 322 -26.08 0.61 -17.64
CA ILE A 322 -26.90 1.01 -18.80
C ILE A 322 -26.87 -0.12 -19.83
#